data_AF-A0A838YDS9-F1
#
_entry.id   AF-A0A838YDS9-F1
#
_cell.length_a   1.000
_cell.length_b   1.000
_cell.length_c   1.000
_cell.angle_alpha   90.00
_cell.angle_beta   90.00
_cell.angle_gamma   90.00
#
_symmetry.space_group_name_H-M   'P 1'
#
loop_
_entity.id
_entity.type
_entity.pdbx_description
1 polymer ?
#
loop_
_entity_poly.entity_id
_entity_poly.type
_entity_poly.pdbx_seq_one_letter_code
_entity_poly.pdbx_strand_id
1 'polypeptide(L)' 'MEFREVYCINCKKTLGSYNIKFYNEDKIGELLKTTHSIHVRSGHQVIIKKVVKD' A
#
# COMPACT_ATOMS: atom_id res chain seq x y z
N MET A 1 9.20 14.84 -3.31
CA MET A 1 9.35 13.38 -3.59
C MET A 1 7.97 12.71 -3.61
N GLU A 2 7.70 11.87 -4.60
CA GLU A 2 6.43 11.14 -4.72
C GLU A 2 6.48 9.83 -3.94
N PHE A 3 5.51 9.62 -3.05
CA PHE A 3 5.32 8.40 -2.29
C PHE A 3 3.91 7.85 -2.52
N ARG A 4 3.75 6.54 -2.38
CA ARG A 4 2.47 5.83 -2.35
C ARG A 4 2.29 5.27 -0.96
N GLU A 5 1.34 5.83 -0.24
CA GLU A 5 0.96 5.36 1.08
C GLU A 5 -0.17 4.36 0.96
N VAL A 6 0.01 3.21 1.58
CA VAL A 6 -0.94 2.11 1.57
C VAL A 6 -1.71 2.15 2.89
N TYR A 7 -3.01 2.35 2.80
CA TYR A 7 -3.90 2.39 3.95
C TYR A 7 -4.90 1.25 3.88
N CYS A 8 -5.02 0.48 4.96
CA CYS A 8 -6.05 -0.54 5.07
C CYS A 8 -7.28 0.06 5.76
N ILE A 9 -8.40 0.10 5.05
CA ILE A 9 -9.67 0.61 5.60
C ILE A 9 -10.17 -0.33 6.69
N ASN A 10 -10.06 -1.64 6.46
CA ASN A 10 -10.58 -2.62 7.41
C ASN A 10 -9.80 -2.63 8.73
N CYS A 11 -8.50 -2.39 8.67
CA CYS A 11 -7.64 -2.31 9.87
C CYS A 11 -7.51 -0.90 10.44
N LYS A 12 -8.09 0.10 9.76
CA LYS A 12 -7.92 1.54 10.04
C LYS A 12 -6.47 1.94 10.30
N LYS A 13 -5.53 1.30 9.61
CA LYS A 13 -4.08 1.49 9.80
C LYS A 13 -3.38 1.69 8.47
N THR A 14 -2.39 2.56 8.49
CA THR A 14 -1.41 2.70 7.41
C THR A 14 -0.47 1.49 7.46
N LEU A 15 -0.42 0.74 6.36
CA LEU A 15 0.43 -0.44 6.21
C LEU A 15 1.87 -0.04 5.88
N GLY A 16 2.05 1.05 5.12
CA GLY A 16 3.37 1.58 4.82
C GLY A 16 3.35 2.64 3.72
N SER A 17 4.42 3.42 3.65
CA SER A 17 4.65 4.44 2.63
C SER A 17 5.80 4.01 1.74
N TYR A 18 5.56 3.82 0.43
CA TYR A 18 6.55 3.34 -0.54
C TYR A 18 6.92 4.44 -1.52
N ASN A 19 8.20 4.63 -1.79
CA ASN A 19 8.66 5.65 -2.73
C ASN A 19 8.43 5.18 -4.17
N ILE A 20 7.72 5.95 -5.00
CA ILE A 20 7.35 5.50 -6.35
C ILE A 20 8.58 5.32 -7.25
N LYS A 21 9.68 6.03 -6.95
CA LYS A 21 10.93 5.92 -7.70
C LYS A 21 11.56 4.54 -7.61
N PHE A 22 11.33 3.82 -6.51
CA PHE A 22 11.93 2.52 -6.23
C PHE A 22 10.91 1.39 -6.28
N TYR A 23 9.66 1.69 -5.95
CA TYR A 23 8.56 0.73 -5.86
C TYR A 23 7.47 1.11 -6.86
N ASN A 24 7.42 0.35 -7.95
CA ASN A 24 6.37 0.47 -8.96
C ASN A 24 5.04 -0.11 -8.44
N GLU A 25 3.91 0.24 -9.07
CA GLU A 25 2.57 -0.17 -8.57
C GLU A 25 2.44 -1.69 -8.42
N ASP A 26 3.02 -2.42 -9.37
CA ASP A 26 2.99 -3.87 -9.40
C ASP A 26 3.74 -4.48 -8.21
N LYS A 27 4.95 -3.98 -7.92
CA LYS A 27 5.72 -4.38 -6.73
C LYS A 27 5.03 -4.02 -5.43
N ILE A 28 4.37 -2.86 -5.36
CA ILE A 28 3.59 -2.47 -4.17
C ILE A 28 2.40 -3.41 -4.01
N GLY A 29 1.73 -3.78 -5.11
CA GLY A 29 0.65 -4.75 -5.14
C GLY A 29 1.11 -6.15 -4.70
N GLU A 30 2.28 -6.60 -5.14
CA GLU A 30 2.88 -7.86 -4.69
C GLU A 30 3.30 -7.82 -3.21
N LEU A 31 3.89 -6.71 -2.74
CA LEU A 31 4.22 -6.53 -1.32
C LEU A 31 2.95 -6.57 -0.46
N LEU A 32 1.88 -5.90 -0.92
CA LEU A 32 0.56 -5.95 -0.31
C LEU A 32 0.01 -7.37 -0.28
N LYS A 33 0.10 -8.09 -1.41
CA LYS A 33 -0.34 -9.49 -1.51
C LYS A 33 0.53 -10.44 -0.70
N THR A 34 1.79 -10.13 -0.41
CA THR A 34 2.70 -11.02 0.33
C THR A 34 2.71 -10.70 1.81
N THR A 35 3.04 -9.47 2.18
CA THR A 35 3.11 -8.99 3.57
C THR A 35 1.73 -8.89 4.21
N HIS A 36 0.70 -8.56 3.41
CA HIS A 36 -0.69 -8.44 3.86
C HIS A 36 -1.62 -9.42 3.14
N SER A 37 -1.08 -10.57 2.72
CA SER A 37 -1.83 -11.68 2.08
C SER A 37 -3.11 -12.04 2.82
N ILE A 38 -3.04 -12.03 4.16
CA ILE A 38 -4.14 -12.34 5.07
C ILE A 38 -5.27 -11.30 4.96
N HIS A 39 -4.92 -10.04 4.68
CA HIS A 39 -5.88 -8.95 4.50
C HIS A 39 -6.57 -9.04 3.14
N VAL A 40 -5.81 -9.31 2.07
CA VAL A 40 -6.36 -9.48 0.71
C VAL A 40 -7.24 -10.74 0.64
N ARG A 41 -6.81 -11.87 1.22
CA ARG A 41 -7.63 -13.08 1.33
C ARG A 41 -8.85 -12.92 2.25
N SER A 42 -8.78 -12.05 3.26
CA SER A 42 -9.95 -11.70 4.09
C SER A 42 -10.90 -10.68 3.44
N GLY A 43 -10.61 -10.20 2.22
CA GLY A 43 -11.43 -9.18 1.57
C GLY A 43 -11.28 -7.77 2.14
N HIS A 44 -10.19 -7.47 2.85
CA HIS A 44 -9.93 -6.12 3.34
C HIS A 44 -9.66 -5.17 2.19
N GLN A 45 -10.39 -4.05 2.15
CA GLN A 45 -10.13 -2.97 1.22
C GLN A 45 -8.87 -2.20 1.64
N VAL A 46 -7.84 -2.30 0.81
CA VAL A 46 -6.63 -1.49 0.88
C VAL A 46 -6.70 -0.40 -0.18
N ILE A 47 -6.40 0.82 0.22
CA ILE A 47 -6.33 1.98 -0.67
C ILE A 47 -4.88 2.42 -0.79
N ILE A 48 -4.47 2.74 -2.00
CA ILE A 48 -3.15 3.29 -2.29
C ILE A 48 -3.35 4.78 -2.56
N LYS A 49 -2.87 5.62 -1.65
CA LYS A 49 -2.90 7.08 -1.80
C LYS A 49 -1.55 7.56 -2.30
N LYS A 50 -1.52 8.36 -3.36
CA LYS A 50 -0.32 9.08 -3.76
C LYS A 50 -0.15 10.30 -2.85
N VAL A 51 0.95 10.35 -2.14
CA VAL A 51 1.38 11.48 -1.30
C VAL A 51 2.59 12.10 -1.97
N VAL A 52 2.44 13.30 -2.50
CA VAL A 52 3.56 14.12 -2.96
C VAL A 52 3.98 14.97 -1.76
N LYS A 53 5.15 14.69 -1.19
CA LYS A 53 5.79 15.65 -0.30
C LYS A 53 6.53 16.65 -1.17
N ASP A 54 6.09 17.90 -1.14
CA ASP A 54 6.79 19.04 -1.75
C ASP A 54 8.18 19.18 -1.12
#